data_AF-A0A1Y1NFF5-F1
#
_entry.id   AF-A0A1Y1NFF5-F1
#
_cell.length_a   1.000
_cell.length_b   1.000
_cell.length_c   1.000
_cell.angle_alpha   90.00
_cell.angle_beta   90.00
_cell.angle_gamma   90.00
#
_symmetry.space_group_name_H-M   'P 1'
#
loop_
_entity.id
_entity.type
_entity.pdbx_description
1 polymer ?
#
loop_
_entity_poly.entity_id
_entity_poly.type
_entity_poly.pdbx_seq_one_letter_code
_entity_poly.pdbx_strand_id
1 'polypeptide(L)'
;WYLSDDTQFYIVGAVLLILAVSHFKSAAALLLLFVLSSWMTTGFIAFSNSHLPGADDPLALFDKIYDKPWTRLGPYLIGMCVGWLLFKTKCELRMNKLTVIIGWFLSSIILLA
;
A
#
# COMPACT_ATOMS: atom_id res chain seq x y z
N TRP A 1 14.55 -14.05 0.83
CA TRP A 1 14.28 -12.74 0.23
C TRP A 1 13.03 -12.12 0.86
N TYR A 2 11.87 -12.79 0.81
CA TYR A 2 10.60 -12.31 1.39
C TYR A 2 10.70 -11.78 2.84
N LEU A 3 11.24 -12.58 3.78
CA LEU A 3 11.38 -12.15 5.18
C LEU A 3 12.29 -10.93 5.35
N SER A 4 13.31 -10.80 4.49
CA SER A 4 14.19 -9.64 4.47
C SER A 4 13.44 -8.40 3.98
N ASP A 5 12.54 -8.54 3.02
CA ASP A 5 11.71 -7.44 2.51
C ASP A 5 10.72 -6.96 3.57
N ASP A 6 10.05 -7.89 4.26
CA ASP A 6 9.14 -7.56 5.36
C ASP A 6 9.86 -6.81 6.49
N THR A 7 11.09 -7.20 6.81
CA THR A 7 11.91 -6.51 7.81
C THR A 7 12.27 -5.09 7.35
N GLN A 8 12.61 -4.90 6.08
CA GLN A 8 12.88 -3.57 5.52
C GLN A 8 11.63 -2.67 5.59
N PHE A 9 10.46 -3.20 5.23
CA PHE A 9 9.20 -2.48 5.32
C PHE A 9 8.87 -2.08 6.76
N TYR A 10 9.12 -2.98 7.71
CA TYR A 10 8.96 -2.70 9.13
C TYR A 10 9.84 -1.55 9.61
N ILE A 11 11.11 -1.53 9.21
CA ILE A 11 12.03 -0.44 9.57
C ILE A 11 11.54 0.90 8.98
N VAL A 12 11.20 0.93 7.69
CA VAL A 12 10.69 2.13 7.02
C VAL A 12 9.41 2.63 7.71
N GLY A 13 8.51 1.70 8.03
CA GLY A 13 7.27 2.01 8.72
C GLY A 13 7.45 2.55 10.12
N ALA A 14 8.32 1.94 10.92
CA ALA A 14 8.63 2.42 12.26
C ALA A 14 9.17 3.86 12.22
N VAL A 15 10.08 4.17 11.28
CA VAL A 15 10.61 5.53 11.09
C VAL A 15 9.51 6.51 10.71
N LEU A 16 8.63 6.15 9.77
CA LEU A 16 7.49 6.98 9.36
C LEU A 16 6.53 7.24 10.53
N LEU A 17 6.24 6.22 11.35
CA LEU A 17 5.36 6.36 12.51
C LEU A 17 5.97 7.25 13.60
N ILE A 18 7.27 7.09 13.89
CA ILE A 18 7.98 7.97 14.83
C ILE A 18 7.92 9.42 14.33
N LEU A 19 8.17 9.63 13.03
CA LEU A 19 8.06 10.96 12.42
C LEU A 19 6.62 11.49 12.45
N ALA A 20 5.62 10.63 12.32
CA ALA A 20 4.21 11.02 12.37
C ALA A 20 3.79 11.57 13.75
N VAL A 21 4.43 11.10 14.83
CA VAL A 21 4.20 11.61 16.19
C VAL A 21 4.66 13.06 16.33
N SER A 22 5.82 13.43 15.78
CA SER A 22 6.39 14.77 15.93
C SER A 22 6.01 15.74 14.79
N HIS A 23 5.97 15.24 13.55
CA HIS A 23 5.77 16.03 12.33
C HIS A 23 4.81 15.34 11.36
N PHE A 24 3.54 15.24 11.73
CA PHE A 24 2.50 14.54 10.97
C PHE A 24 2.42 14.94 9.49
N LYS A 25 2.50 16.24 9.16
CA LYS A 25 2.44 16.72 7.77
C LYS A 25 3.59 16.18 6.93
N SER A 26 4.81 16.18 7.47
CA SER A 26 6.00 15.66 6.79
C SER A 26 5.92 14.15 6.62
N ALA A 27 5.47 13.44 7.66
CA ALA A 27 5.26 11.99 7.58
C ALA A 27 4.20 11.61 6.54
N ALA A 28 3.09 12.34 6.49
CA ALA A 28 2.04 12.12 5.49
C ALA A 28 2.54 12.39 4.05
N ALA A 29 3.32 13.45 3.85
CA ALA A 29 3.92 13.75 2.56
C ALA A 29 4.91 12.65 2.11
N LEU A 30 5.77 12.16 3.02
CA LEU A 30 6.69 11.06 2.74
C LEU A 30 5.96 9.75 2.47
N LEU A 31 4.90 9.45 3.22
CA LEU A 31 4.08 8.27 2.99
C LEU A 31 3.45 8.30 1.60
N LEU A 32 2.84 9.42 1.21
CA LEU A 32 2.28 9.59 -0.13
C LEU A 32 3.34 9.45 -1.21
N LEU A 33 4.52 10.05 -1.01
CA LEU A 33 5.64 9.92 -1.92
C LEU A 33 6.05 8.45 -2.10
N PHE A 34 6.21 7.70 -1.00
CA PHE A 34 6.57 6.28 -1.07
C PHE A 34 5.50 5.44 -1.76
N VAL A 35 4.21 5.61 -1.42
CA VAL A 35 3.12 4.88 -2.05
C VAL A 35 3.04 5.18 -3.55
N LEU A 36 3.07 6.46 -3.94
CA LEU A 36 3.01 6.86 -5.35
C LEU A 36 4.25 6.38 -6.11
N SER A 37 5.45 6.50 -5.54
CA SER A 37 6.68 6.00 -6.18
C SER A 37 6.63 4.48 -6.39
N SER A 38 6.09 3.73 -5.42
CA SER A 38 5.90 2.28 -5.51
C SER A 38 4.96 1.93 -6.66
N TRP A 39 3.76 2.55 -6.72
CA TRP A 39 2.79 2.31 -7.78
C TRP A 39 3.28 2.72 -9.16
N MET A 40 3.91 3.89 -9.28
CA MET A 40 4.48 4.36 -10.54
C MET A 40 5.57 3.43 -11.05
N THR A 41 6.44 2.93 -10.16
CA THR A 41 7.48 1.96 -10.51
C THR A 41 6.88 0.64 -10.99
N THR A 42 5.88 0.13 -10.28
CA THR A 42 5.16 -1.10 -10.69
C THR A 42 4.49 -0.92 -12.04
N GLY A 43 3.78 0.19 -12.26
CA GLY A 43 3.11 0.50 -13.52
C GLY A 43 4.09 0.66 -14.69
N PHE A 44 5.23 1.33 -14.45
CA PHE A 44 6.27 1.47 -15.46
C PHE A 44 6.91 0.13 -15.83
N ILE A 45 7.19 -0.74 -14.85
CA ILE A 45 7.74 -2.07 -15.11
C ILE A 45 6.73 -2.92 -15.89
N ALA A 46 5.45 -2.90 -15.51
CA ALA A 46 4.41 -3.62 -16.23
C ALA A 46 4.29 -3.14 -17.68
N PHE A 47 4.23 -1.83 -17.89
CA PHE A 47 4.12 -1.23 -19.23
C PHE A 47 5.34 -1.54 -20.11
N SER A 48 6.55 -1.37 -19.58
CA SER A 48 7.80 -1.61 -20.32
C SER A 48 8.03 -3.07 -20.72
N ASN A 49 7.38 -4.01 -20.04
CA ASN A 49 7.45 -5.44 -20.35
C ASN A 49 6.19 -5.95 -21.05
N SER A 50 5.31 -5.05 -21.51
CA SER A 50 4.02 -5.38 -22.14
C SER A 50 3.17 -6.37 -21.33
N HIS A 51 3.29 -6.30 -20.00
CA HIS A 51 2.60 -7.22 -19.12
C HIS A 51 1.11 -6.86 -19.04
N LEU A 52 0.24 -7.82 -19.35
CA LEU A 52 -1.20 -7.72 -19.18
C LEU A 52 -1.60 -8.45 -17.90
N PRO A 53 -1.91 -7.71 -16.81
CA PRO A 53 -2.34 -8.32 -15.56
C PRO A 53 -3.58 -9.20 -15.81
N GLY A 54 -3.50 -10.48 -15.47
CA GLY A 54 -4.61 -11.44 -15.59
C GLY A 54 -4.70 -12.21 -16.91
N ALA A 55 -3.97 -11.81 -17.95
CA ALA A 55 -3.89 -12.56 -19.21
C ALA A 55 -2.58 -13.36 -19.35
N ASP A 56 -1.48 -12.82 -18.82
CA ASP A 56 -0.17 -13.46 -18.84
C ASP A 56 -0.03 -14.51 -17.73
N ASP A 57 0.96 -15.40 -17.88
CA ASP A 57 1.35 -16.35 -16.84
C ASP A 57 1.67 -15.59 -15.52
N PRO A 58 1.12 -16.01 -14.37
CA PRO A 58 1.31 -15.32 -13.09
C PRO A 58 2.78 -15.18 -12.67
N LEU A 59 3.68 -16.01 -13.21
CA LEU A 59 5.12 -15.98 -12.91
C LEU A 59 5.94 -15.23 -13.96
N ALA A 60 5.35 -14.77 -15.06
CA ALA A 60 6.06 -14.12 -16.18
C ALA A 60 6.90 -12.89 -15.76
N LEU A 61 6.47 -12.18 -14.71
CA LEU A 61 7.16 -11.02 -14.16
C LEU A 61 7.46 -11.15 -12.66
N PHE A 62 7.51 -12.37 -12.13
CA PHE A 62 7.73 -12.59 -10.71
C PHE A 62 9.04 -11.93 -10.21
N ASP A 63 10.13 -12.12 -10.93
CA ASP A 63 11.45 -11.54 -10.66
C ASP A 63 11.50 -10.00 -10.78
N LYS A 64 10.62 -9.43 -11.60
CA LYS A 64 10.58 -7.99 -11.92
C LYS A 64 9.56 -7.20 -11.12
N ILE A 65 8.46 -7.81 -10.69
CA ILE A 65 7.36 -7.14 -9.98
C ILE A 65 7.19 -7.67 -8.57
N TYR A 66 7.40 -8.97 -8.32
CA TYR A 66 7.05 -9.57 -7.03
C TYR A 66 8.24 -9.76 -6.09
N ASP A 67 9.41 -10.10 -6.62
CA ASP A 67 10.66 -10.25 -5.85
C ASP A 67 11.23 -8.92 -5.36
N LYS A 68 10.85 -7.81 -6.01
CA LYS A 68 11.41 -6.49 -5.71
C LYS A 68 10.62 -5.83 -4.57
N PRO A 69 11.27 -5.33 -3.51
CA PRO A 69 10.56 -4.79 -2.35
C PRO A 69 9.82 -3.48 -2.67
N TRP A 70 10.37 -2.63 -3.54
CA TRP A 70 9.80 -1.31 -3.82
C TRP A 70 8.48 -1.33 -4.60
N THR A 71 8.16 -2.39 -5.33
CA THR A 71 6.88 -2.56 -6.05
C THR A 71 5.76 -3.04 -5.13
N ARG A 72 6.10 -3.53 -3.93
CA ARG A 72 5.18 -4.12 -2.94
C ARG A 72 5.02 -3.28 -1.67
N LEU A 73 5.71 -2.15 -1.60
CA LEU A 73 5.67 -1.25 -0.44
C LEU A 73 4.27 -0.66 -0.19
N GLY A 74 3.50 -0.38 -1.26
CA GLY A 74 2.17 0.24 -1.18
C GLY A 74 1.22 -0.44 -0.18
N PRO A 75 0.84 -1.72 -0.38
CA PRO A 75 -0.04 -2.44 0.55
C PRO A 75 0.42 -2.44 2.01
N TYR A 76 1.73 -2.53 2.25
CA TYR A 76 2.30 -2.48 3.60
C TYR A 76 2.03 -1.13 4.28
N LEU A 77 2.30 -0.02 3.58
CA LEU A 77 2.06 1.33 4.10
C LEU A 77 0.57 1.60 4.35
N ILE A 78 -0.32 1.05 3.51
CA ILE A 78 -1.77 1.12 3.75
C ILE A 78 -2.16 0.38 5.03
N GLY A 79 -1.66 -0.84 5.23
CA GLY A 79 -1.91 -1.61 6.46
C GLY A 79 -1.43 -0.87 7.72
N MET A 80 -0.28 -0.22 7.65
CA MET A 80 0.24 0.64 8.71
C MET A 80 -0.66 1.84 9.00
N CYS A 81 -1.16 2.53 7.97
CA CYS A 81 -2.13 3.62 8.14
C CYS A 81 -3.39 3.15 8.87
N VAL A 82 -3.92 1.98 8.49
CA VAL A 82 -5.07 1.37 9.16
C VAL A 82 -4.76 1.05 10.62
N GLY A 83 -3.59 0.46 10.89
CA GLY A 83 -3.13 0.17 12.25
C GLY A 83 -3.01 1.43 13.12
N TRP A 84 -2.47 2.52 12.57
CA TRP A 84 -2.40 3.81 13.25
C TRP A 84 -3.79 4.39 13.53
N LEU A 85 -4.71 4.29 12.58
CA LEU A 85 -6.08 4.74 12.76
C LEU A 85 -6.76 3.98 13.89
N LEU A 86 -6.66 2.64 13.89
CA LEU A 86 -7.20 1.79 14.95
C LEU A 86 -6.60 2.13 16.32
N PHE A 87 -5.29 2.38 16.37
CA PHE A 87 -4.62 2.84 17.59
C PHE A 87 -5.23 4.16 18.11
N LYS A 88 -5.44 5.15 17.23
CA LYS A 88 -6.03 6.45 17.60
C LYS A 88 -7.49 6.33 18.02
N THR A 89 -8.26 5.41 17.44
CA THR A 89 -9.67 5.17 17.79
C THR A 89 -9.86 4.15 18.90
N LYS A 90 -8.78 3.64 19.51
CA LYS A 90 -8.84 2.54 20.51
C LYS A 90 -9.64 1.34 20.02
N CYS A 91 -9.53 1.02 18.73
CA CYS A 91 -10.29 -0.02 18.04
C CYS A 91 -11.83 0.18 18.03
N GLU A 92 -12.34 1.31 18.50
CA GLU A 92 -13.77 1.65 18.49
C GLU A 92 -14.10 2.53 17.28
N LEU A 93 -14.08 1.93 16.10
CA LEU A 93 -14.29 2.65 14.84
C LEU A 93 -15.79 2.68 14.49
N ARG A 94 -16.47 3.78 14.82
CA ARG A 94 -17.88 4.00 14.48
C ARG A 94 -18.02 4.75 13.16
N MET A 95 -18.39 4.05 12.09
CA MET A 95 -18.69 4.63 10.79
C MET A 95 -20.20 4.90 10.64
N ASN A 96 -20.56 6.00 9.98
CA ASN A 96 -21.95 6.24 9.60
C ASN A 96 -22.39 5.23 8.53
N LYS A 97 -23.69 4.87 8.50
CA LYS A 97 -24.27 3.95 7.51
C LYS A 97 -23.95 4.39 6.07
N LEU A 98 -23.98 5.70 5.80
CA LEU A 98 -23.63 6.25 4.49
C LEU A 98 -22.19 5.92 4.08
N THR A 99 -21.21 6.10 4.98
CA THR A 99 -19.80 5.78 4.72
C THR A 99 -19.62 4.30 4.42
N VAL A 100 -20.32 3.43 5.15
CA VAL A 100 -20.28 1.97 4.93
C VAL A 100 -20.85 1.62 3.56
N ILE A 101 -22.01 2.17 3.19
CA ILE A 101 -22.65 1.94 1.89
C ILE A 101 -21.74 2.40 0.74
N ILE A 102 -21.20 3.62 0.83
CA ILE A 102 -20.28 4.16 -0.19
C ILE A 102 -19.02 3.30 -0.29
N GLY A 103 -18.45 2.89 0.84
CA GLY A 103 -17.26 2.03 0.88
C GLY A 103 -17.49 0.68 0.21
N TRP A 104 -18.60 0.02 0.53
CA TRP A 104 -18.98 -1.24 -0.13
C TRP A 104 -19.22 -1.05 -1.63
N PHE A 105 -19.93 0.02 -2.02
CA PHE A 105 -20.21 0.28 -3.44
C PHE A 105 -18.93 0.54 -4.24
N LEU A 106 -18.03 1.38 -3.73
CA LEU A 106 -16.73 1.63 -4.36
C LEU A 106 -15.89 0.36 -4.46
N SER A 107 -15.84 -0.45 -3.40
CA SER A 107 -15.13 -1.73 -3.40
C SER A 107 -15.68 -2.68 -4.47
N SER A 108 -17.00 -2.79 -4.59
CA SER A 108 -17.63 -3.66 -5.58
C SER A 108 -17.42 -3.16 -7.01
N ILE A 109 -17.42 -1.84 -7.24
CA ILE A 109 -17.09 -1.26 -8.55
C ILE A 109 -15.67 -1.63 -8.95
N ILE A 110 -14.70 -1.42 -8.05
CA ILE A 110 -13.29 -1.70 -8.35
C ILE A 110 -13.07 -3.20 -8.61
N LEU A 111 -13.79 -4.08 -7.90
CA LEU A 111 -13.71 -5.52 -8.13
C LEU A 111 -14.25 -5.95 -9.51
N LEU A 112 -15.24 -5.23 -10.04
CA LEU A 112 -15.91 -5.55 -11.30
C LEU A 112 -15.33 -4.82 -12.52
N ALA A 113 -14.49 -3.82 -12.30
CA ALA A 113 -13.82 -3.03 -13.35
C ALA A 113 -12.55 -3.75 -13.82
#